data_AF-A0AAN6IUC0-F1
#
_entry.id   AF-A0AAN6IUC0-F1
#
_cell.length_a   1.000
_cell.length_b   1.000
_cell.length_c   1.000
_cell.angle_alpha   90.00
_cell.angle_beta   90.00
_cell.angle_gamma   90.00
#
_symmetry.space_group_name_H-M   'P 1'
#
loop_
_entity.id
_entity.type
_entity.pdbx_description
1 polymer ?
#
loop_
_entity_poly.entity_id
_entity_poly.type
_entity_poly.pdbx_seq_one_letter_code
_entity_poly.pdbx_strand_id
1 'polypeptide(L)'
;MAQKLSSIGAGLERRSVVSVLLFPFHPYASKPYRLLLFRRSDKVSTYQRKLAPIAGSIEIDDKSPLDAAWRELGEETGLGPQQIELWRRGPGFEFTDEKAVTGSEGPNTKMGRIWTVHPFAFRMKTQLVDDNNNVNTSVMRLDWEHFNCEWHNVEDILSGKILDECVPRLEITLGQVWIGPESVLHEAVEELRLDHVHGARELATMAVKSLIKIVENDQQTAKADTPQDLAKWWESLRLKAFHLAVNARPSMGAAISSAIVTALRDARQKIDGAQVGIFDKVKESLEATVTKRSLISKRVSDQFSAFLREKFPAQPADGKEKQVLNILTLSSSSTTKAALIHALETNPSLMVELRILESRPLCEGVSLAKALTEEAQKRQTAEREGRGFHDRLRIVLATDASVGVLSKNVDLVIIGADRISEAGDVSNKTGSLPAVLTCKEVTNGAARVVCISEAEKIAPPGAAADHPEEDNDQVEVASGWNLQSQPSLWDQMVAVRNVYFEWVPYKYIDYYVCEDGTLTTEEIEKRSKQIADLTADVFSVFKVKDFHGWHELRAETRH
;
A
#
# COMPACT_ATOMS: atom_id res chain seq x y z
N MET A 1 -14.12 -1.65 -21.47
CA MET A 1 -13.64 -0.50 -22.29
C MET A 1 -12.48 -0.89 -23.22
N ALA A 2 -12.33 -2.16 -23.63
CA ALA A 2 -11.10 -2.68 -24.26
C ALA A 2 -11.15 -2.86 -25.79
N GLN A 3 -12.14 -2.30 -26.52
CA GLN A 3 -12.28 -2.55 -27.97
C GLN A 3 -12.66 -1.33 -28.83
N LYS A 4 -12.35 -0.11 -28.38
CA LYS A 4 -12.54 1.10 -29.19
C LYS A 4 -11.33 2.04 -29.17
N LEU A 5 -10.18 1.54 -29.60
CA LEU A 5 -9.00 2.35 -29.94
C LEU A 5 -8.28 1.88 -31.21
N SER A 6 -8.92 1.07 -32.05
CA SER A 6 -8.36 0.60 -33.32
C SER A 6 -8.73 1.55 -34.47
N SER A 7 -8.11 2.72 -34.52
CA SER A 7 -7.77 3.40 -35.77
C SER A 7 -7.13 4.76 -35.45
N ILE A 8 -5.79 4.83 -35.50
CA ILE A 8 -4.99 5.93 -36.08
C ILE A 8 -3.51 5.51 -35.91
N GLY A 9 -2.83 5.34 -37.05
CA GLY A 9 -1.43 4.90 -37.15
C GLY A 9 -1.30 3.68 -38.05
N ALA A 10 -1.50 3.84 -39.36
CA ALA A 10 -1.37 2.78 -40.36
C ALA A 10 0.07 2.25 -40.38
N GLY A 11 0.36 1.24 -39.56
CA GLY A 11 1.68 0.62 -39.52
C GLY A 11 2.04 -0.03 -38.19
N LEU A 12 1.69 0.56 -37.04
CA LEU A 12 2.23 0.13 -35.73
C LEU A 12 1.29 -0.78 -34.94
N GLU A 13 1.85 -1.79 -34.29
CA GLU A 13 1.13 -2.69 -33.38
C GLU A 13 1.34 -2.31 -31.91
N ARG A 14 0.27 -2.16 -31.12
CA ARG A 14 0.35 -1.92 -29.67
C ARG A 14 0.40 -3.25 -28.91
N ARG A 15 1.37 -3.38 -28.00
CA ARG A 15 1.55 -4.56 -27.14
C ARG A 15 1.80 -4.12 -25.71
N SER A 16 1.10 -4.76 -24.76
CA SER A 16 1.31 -4.57 -23.33
C SER A 16 2.02 -5.80 -22.77
N VAL A 17 3.12 -5.58 -22.06
CA VAL A 17 4.03 -6.62 -21.60
C VAL A 17 4.45 -6.40 -20.16
N VAL A 18 4.75 -7.49 -19.47
CA VAL A 18 5.46 -7.46 -18.19
C VAL A 18 6.95 -7.56 -18.42
N SER A 19 7.73 -6.99 -17.51
CA SER A 19 9.19 -7.10 -17.53
C SER A 19 9.71 -7.31 -16.12
N VAL A 20 10.26 -8.49 -15.85
CA VAL A 20 10.58 -8.99 -14.53
C VAL A 20 12.10 -9.09 -14.33
N LEU A 21 12.62 -8.26 -13.43
CA LEU A 21 14.02 -8.21 -13.04
C LEU A 21 14.23 -9.03 -11.77
N LEU A 22 15.15 -9.98 -11.81
CA LEU A 22 15.44 -10.89 -10.68
C LEU A 22 16.72 -10.45 -9.95
N PHE A 23 16.60 -10.21 -8.65
CA PHE A 23 17.67 -9.78 -7.77
C PHE A 23 18.09 -10.91 -6.80
N PRO A 24 19.34 -10.88 -6.28
CA PRO A 24 19.77 -11.86 -5.28
C PRO A 24 19.03 -11.67 -3.96
N PHE A 25 19.17 -12.61 -3.03
CA PHE A 25 18.48 -12.59 -1.72
C PHE A 25 18.74 -11.31 -0.93
N HIS A 26 19.98 -10.82 -0.96
CA HIS A 26 20.35 -9.52 -0.42
C HIS A 26 20.89 -8.61 -1.53
N PRO A 27 20.02 -7.85 -2.23
CA PRO A 27 20.41 -7.00 -3.37
C PRO A 27 21.48 -5.95 -3.05
N TYR A 28 21.64 -5.59 -1.78
CA TYR A 28 22.57 -4.58 -1.29
C TYR A 28 23.75 -5.14 -0.48
N ALA A 29 23.89 -6.47 -0.34
CA ALA A 29 24.91 -7.06 0.53
C ALA A 29 26.35 -6.92 -0.01
N SER A 30 26.54 -6.85 -1.32
CA SER A 30 27.86 -6.71 -1.93
C SER A 30 27.83 -5.80 -3.16
N LYS A 31 28.93 -5.06 -3.35
CA LYS A 31 29.21 -4.30 -4.57
C LYS A 31 30.13 -5.13 -5.49
N PRO A 32 29.94 -5.10 -6.82
CA PRO A 32 28.89 -4.36 -7.53
C PRO A 32 27.49 -4.96 -7.33
N TYR A 33 26.47 -4.09 -7.27
CA TYR A 33 25.08 -4.54 -7.23
C TYR A 33 24.72 -5.20 -8.55
N ARG A 34 24.04 -6.35 -8.48
CA ARG A 34 23.78 -7.19 -9.64
C ARG A 34 22.33 -7.64 -9.73
N LEU A 35 21.89 -7.91 -10.96
CA LEU A 35 20.63 -8.58 -11.27
C LEU A 35 20.85 -9.66 -12.33
N LEU A 36 19.93 -10.61 -12.40
CA LEU A 36 19.97 -11.70 -13.34
C LEU A 36 19.34 -11.26 -14.66
N LEU A 37 20.08 -11.43 -15.76
CA LEU A 37 19.56 -11.28 -17.12
C LEU A 37 19.66 -12.62 -17.86
N PHE A 38 18.76 -12.78 -18.82
CA PHE A 38 18.59 -13.99 -19.61
C PHE A 38 18.95 -13.69 -21.06
N ARG A 39 19.72 -14.59 -21.69
CA ARG A 39 20.08 -14.45 -23.09
C ARG A 39 18.99 -15.12 -23.93
N ARG A 40 18.24 -14.31 -24.68
CA ARG A 40 17.15 -14.77 -25.56
C ARG A 40 17.69 -15.72 -26.62
N SER A 41 16.96 -16.79 -26.91
CA SER A 41 17.30 -17.78 -27.93
C SER A 41 17.13 -17.22 -29.34
N ASP A 42 17.46 -18.02 -30.34
CA ASP A 42 17.15 -17.76 -31.75
C ASP A 42 15.74 -18.19 -32.14
N LYS A 43 15.01 -18.89 -31.26
CA LYS A 43 13.65 -19.38 -31.51
C LYS A 43 12.58 -18.31 -31.32
N VAL A 44 12.89 -17.26 -30.56
CA VAL A 44 11.95 -16.15 -30.32
C VAL A 44 11.80 -15.26 -31.55
N SER A 45 10.63 -14.63 -31.69
CA SER A 45 10.30 -13.79 -32.85
C SER A 45 10.98 -12.41 -32.84
N THR A 46 11.30 -11.86 -31.67
CA THR A 46 11.93 -10.54 -31.51
C THR A 46 13.09 -10.53 -30.51
N TYR A 47 14.06 -9.66 -30.78
CA TYR A 47 15.25 -9.42 -29.95
C TYR A 47 16.09 -10.68 -29.68
N GLN A 48 16.23 -11.52 -30.70
CA GLN A 48 17.05 -12.73 -30.63
C GLN A 48 18.46 -12.42 -30.15
N ARG A 49 19.02 -13.28 -29.29
CA ARG A 49 20.36 -13.17 -28.71
C ARG A 49 20.62 -11.94 -27.84
N LYS A 50 19.62 -11.08 -27.57
CA LYS A 50 19.75 -9.97 -26.63
C LYS A 50 19.65 -10.45 -25.18
N LEU A 51 20.28 -9.71 -24.27
CA LEU A 51 20.07 -9.83 -22.83
C LEU A 51 18.72 -9.21 -22.45
N ALA A 52 17.94 -9.94 -21.67
CA ALA A 52 16.58 -9.56 -21.33
C ALA A 52 16.25 -9.89 -19.86
N PRO A 53 15.32 -9.16 -19.24
CA PRO A 53 14.55 -9.68 -18.12
C PRO A 53 13.62 -10.81 -18.62
N ILE A 54 12.99 -11.51 -17.67
CA ILE A 54 11.82 -12.36 -17.98
C ILE A 54 10.70 -11.44 -18.44
N ALA A 55 10.05 -11.74 -19.57
CA ALA A 55 9.13 -10.80 -20.18
C ALA A 55 8.17 -11.47 -21.15
N GLY A 56 6.88 -11.22 -20.96
CA GLY A 56 5.86 -11.69 -21.88
C GLY A 56 4.62 -10.82 -21.92
N SER A 57 3.66 -11.21 -22.76
CA SER A 57 2.47 -10.41 -23.03
C SER A 57 1.47 -10.56 -21.89
N ILE A 58 0.76 -9.47 -21.57
CA ILE A 58 -0.40 -9.56 -20.68
C ILE A 58 -1.55 -10.12 -21.50
N GLU A 59 -2.01 -11.32 -21.13
CA GLU A 59 -3.08 -12.04 -21.79
C GLU A 59 -4.46 -11.63 -21.24
N ILE A 60 -5.52 -12.03 -21.94
CA ILE A 60 -6.88 -11.65 -21.55
C ILE A 60 -7.36 -12.33 -20.26
N ASP A 61 -6.76 -13.49 -19.95
CA ASP A 61 -7.08 -14.29 -18.77
C ASP A 61 -6.25 -13.86 -17.54
N ASP A 62 -5.24 -13.00 -17.73
CA ASP A 62 -4.47 -12.41 -16.63
C ASP A 62 -5.33 -11.36 -15.90
N LYS A 63 -5.60 -11.59 -14.62
CA LYS A 63 -6.40 -10.66 -13.79
C LYS A 63 -5.69 -9.32 -13.59
N SER A 64 -4.37 -9.33 -13.59
CA SER A 64 -3.53 -8.13 -13.44
C SER A 64 -2.17 -8.32 -14.11
N PRO A 65 -1.42 -7.21 -14.37
CA PRO A 65 -0.03 -7.30 -14.81
C PRO A 65 0.87 -8.10 -13.86
N LEU A 66 0.55 -8.19 -12.56
CA LEU A 66 1.33 -9.01 -11.64
C LEU A 66 1.05 -10.51 -11.83
N ASP A 67 -0.18 -10.88 -12.15
CA ASP A 67 -0.53 -12.28 -12.45
C ASP A 67 0.20 -12.75 -13.71
N ALA A 68 0.24 -11.91 -14.75
CA ALA A 68 1.05 -12.13 -15.93
C ALA A 68 2.55 -12.29 -15.56
N ALA A 69 3.09 -11.41 -14.72
CA ALA A 69 4.49 -11.52 -14.28
C ALA A 69 4.80 -12.85 -13.56
N TRP A 70 3.88 -13.34 -12.71
CA TRP A 70 4.01 -14.64 -12.06
C TRP A 70 3.91 -15.81 -13.02
N ARG A 71 3.01 -15.73 -14.01
CA ARG A 71 2.87 -16.74 -15.07
C ARG A 71 4.14 -16.84 -15.90
N GLU A 72 4.64 -15.72 -16.44
CA GLU A 72 5.87 -15.68 -17.24
C GLU A 72 7.09 -16.16 -16.44
N LEU A 73 7.20 -15.80 -15.15
CA LEU A 73 8.22 -16.33 -14.25
C LEU A 73 8.16 -17.86 -14.14
N GLY A 74 6.96 -18.41 -13.94
CA GLY A 74 6.74 -19.84 -13.83
C GLY A 74 7.04 -20.59 -15.13
N GLU A 75 6.63 -20.01 -16.27
CA GLU A 75 6.83 -20.58 -17.61
C GLU A 75 8.30 -20.56 -18.04
N GLU A 76 8.97 -19.41 -17.92
CA GLU A 76 10.33 -19.20 -18.44
C GLU A 76 11.43 -19.73 -17.49
N THR A 77 11.15 -19.86 -16.18
CA THR A 77 12.18 -20.23 -15.18
C THR A 77 11.79 -21.36 -14.22
N GLY A 78 10.51 -21.68 -14.10
CA GLY A 78 9.99 -22.59 -13.07
C GLY A 78 10.01 -22.03 -11.64
N LEU A 79 10.40 -20.76 -11.45
CA LEU A 79 10.39 -20.11 -10.14
C LEU A 79 8.98 -19.69 -9.74
N GLY A 80 8.65 -19.86 -8.46
CA GLY A 80 7.37 -19.45 -7.91
C GLY A 80 7.49 -18.83 -6.52
N PRO A 81 6.36 -18.60 -5.83
CA PRO A 81 6.31 -17.92 -4.53
C PRO A 81 7.12 -18.59 -3.41
N GLN A 82 7.56 -19.84 -3.58
CA GLN A 82 8.42 -20.53 -2.62
C GLN A 82 9.89 -20.11 -2.73
N GLN A 83 10.36 -19.74 -3.93
CA GLN A 83 11.76 -19.42 -4.19
C GLN A 83 12.02 -17.92 -4.27
N ILE A 84 11.03 -17.14 -4.71
CA ILE A 84 11.14 -15.70 -4.93
C ILE A 84 9.96 -14.95 -4.31
N GLU A 85 10.16 -13.65 -4.09
CA GLU A 85 9.10 -12.74 -3.68
C GLU A 85 9.14 -11.46 -4.50
N LEU A 86 7.97 -10.85 -4.67
CA LEU A 86 7.85 -9.53 -5.24
C LEU A 86 8.56 -8.53 -4.32
N TRP A 87 9.56 -7.84 -4.85
CA TRP A 87 10.32 -6.84 -4.12
C TRP A 87 9.79 -5.43 -4.40
N ARG A 88 9.62 -5.05 -5.68
CA ARG A 88 9.14 -3.73 -6.08
C ARG A 88 8.36 -3.76 -7.40
N ARG A 89 7.56 -2.74 -7.62
CA ARG A 89 6.85 -2.41 -8.86
C ARG A 89 7.34 -1.06 -9.38
N GLY A 90 7.27 -0.86 -10.69
CA GLY A 90 7.32 0.46 -11.30
C GLY A 90 5.99 0.86 -11.93
N PRO A 91 5.74 2.16 -12.18
CA PRO A 91 4.49 2.66 -12.73
C PRO A 91 4.24 2.29 -14.21
N GLY A 92 5.29 1.85 -14.92
CA GLY A 92 5.25 1.48 -16.32
C GLY A 92 5.65 2.60 -17.27
N PHE A 93 5.96 2.25 -18.51
CA PHE A 93 6.30 3.21 -19.57
C PHE A 93 5.86 2.72 -20.95
N GLU A 94 5.72 3.67 -21.88
CA GLU A 94 5.42 3.43 -23.28
C GLU A 94 6.57 3.90 -24.18
N PHE A 95 7.01 3.05 -25.12
CA PHE A 95 7.95 3.45 -26.15
C PHE A 95 7.59 2.85 -27.52
N THR A 96 8.05 3.51 -28.58
CA THR A 96 7.89 3.03 -29.96
C THR A 96 9.18 2.41 -30.45
N ASP A 97 9.09 1.20 -30.98
CA ASP A 97 10.16 0.51 -31.68
C ASP A 97 9.74 0.22 -33.13
N GLU A 98 10.10 1.12 -34.03
CA GLU A 98 9.80 1.02 -35.45
C GLU A 98 10.48 -0.19 -36.13
N LYS A 99 11.51 -0.77 -35.51
CA LYS A 99 12.31 -1.89 -36.02
C LYS A 99 11.85 -3.25 -35.49
N ALA A 100 10.87 -3.30 -34.59
CA ALA A 100 10.33 -4.56 -34.10
C ALA A 100 9.52 -5.28 -35.19
N VAL A 101 10.08 -6.35 -35.79
CA VAL A 101 9.47 -7.11 -36.90
C VAL A 101 8.68 -8.32 -36.39
N THR A 102 7.55 -8.66 -37.05
CA THR A 102 6.89 -9.98 -36.93
C THR A 102 6.90 -10.70 -38.27
N GLY A 103 7.34 -11.96 -38.27
CA GLY A 103 6.88 -13.03 -39.16
C GLY A 103 7.10 -12.91 -40.68
N SER A 104 7.76 -13.91 -41.24
CA SER A 104 7.91 -14.18 -42.67
C SER A 104 6.56 -14.35 -43.40
N GLU A 105 6.55 -13.95 -44.68
CA GLU A 105 5.57 -14.25 -45.75
C GLU A 105 4.33 -13.34 -45.91
N GLY A 106 4.50 -12.34 -46.78
CA GLY A 106 3.42 -11.57 -47.43
C GLY A 106 3.94 -10.23 -47.98
N PRO A 107 3.56 -9.75 -49.18
CA PRO A 107 4.05 -8.47 -49.73
C PRO A 107 3.49 -7.20 -49.04
N ASN A 108 2.86 -7.31 -47.87
CA ASN A 108 2.10 -6.23 -47.21
C ASN A 108 2.26 -6.22 -45.67
N THR A 109 3.37 -6.73 -45.13
CA THR A 109 3.54 -7.03 -43.70
C THR A 109 3.99 -5.81 -42.87
N LYS A 110 3.41 -5.69 -41.67
CA LYS A 110 3.26 -4.47 -40.86
C LYS A 110 4.54 -3.90 -40.23
N MET A 111 4.48 -2.58 -39.98
CA MET A 111 5.51 -1.70 -39.39
C MET A 111 5.57 -1.88 -37.86
N GLY A 112 6.57 -1.30 -37.18
CA GLY A 112 6.98 -1.62 -35.80
C GLY A 112 5.96 -1.57 -34.64
N ARG A 113 6.45 -1.56 -33.40
CA ARG A 113 5.62 -1.75 -32.20
C ARG A 113 5.56 -0.52 -31.30
N ILE A 114 4.44 -0.35 -30.61
CA ILE A 114 4.31 0.51 -29.43
C ILE A 114 4.18 -0.41 -28.23
N TRP A 115 5.19 -0.41 -27.38
CA TRP A 115 5.25 -1.24 -26.18
C TRP A 115 4.77 -0.45 -24.98
N THR A 116 3.85 -1.02 -24.21
CA THR A 116 3.54 -0.60 -22.83
C THR A 116 4.16 -1.63 -21.89
N VAL A 117 5.19 -1.24 -21.14
CA VAL A 117 5.96 -2.13 -20.27
C VAL A 117 5.55 -1.92 -18.82
N HIS A 118 5.25 -3.02 -18.12
CA HIS A 118 4.97 -3.06 -16.68
C HIS A 118 6.14 -3.72 -15.93
N PRO A 119 7.04 -2.93 -15.31
CA PRO A 119 8.24 -3.46 -14.70
C PRO A 119 8.02 -3.94 -13.26
N PHE A 120 8.59 -5.10 -12.95
CA PHE A 120 8.60 -5.70 -11.62
C PHE A 120 10.02 -6.09 -11.22
N ALA A 121 10.36 -5.89 -9.96
CA ALA A 121 11.55 -6.46 -9.35
C ALA A 121 11.13 -7.58 -8.39
N PHE A 122 11.71 -8.75 -8.57
CA PHE A 122 11.61 -9.88 -7.66
C PHE A 122 12.97 -10.14 -7.04
N ARG A 123 13.00 -10.70 -5.83
CA ARG A 123 14.25 -11.16 -5.21
C ARG A 123 14.14 -12.61 -4.76
N MET A 124 15.27 -13.31 -4.77
CA MET A 124 15.37 -14.65 -4.21
C MET A 124 15.04 -14.64 -2.71
N LYS A 125 14.45 -15.71 -2.19
CA LYS A 125 14.25 -15.93 -0.75
C LYS A 125 15.43 -16.62 -0.06
N THR A 126 16.33 -17.20 -0.85
CA THR A 126 17.54 -17.87 -0.37
C THR A 126 18.74 -17.48 -1.22
N GLN A 127 19.93 -17.58 -0.65
CA GLN A 127 21.16 -17.32 -1.38
C GLN A 127 21.36 -18.39 -2.46
N LEU A 128 21.51 -17.95 -3.70
CA LEU A 128 21.98 -18.81 -4.78
C LEU A 128 23.48 -18.97 -4.68
N VAL A 129 23.95 -20.20 -4.85
CA VAL A 129 25.37 -20.48 -5.07
C VAL A 129 25.70 -20.07 -6.50
N ASP A 130 26.60 -19.11 -6.66
CA ASP A 130 27.17 -18.73 -7.96
C ASP A 130 28.70 -18.67 -7.86
N ASP A 131 29.37 -19.11 -8.94
CA ASP A 131 30.83 -19.01 -9.13
C ASP A 131 31.09 -18.13 -10.35
N ASN A 132 31.95 -17.12 -10.22
CA ASN A 132 32.32 -16.21 -11.32
C ASN A 132 31.13 -15.61 -12.10
N ASN A 133 30.08 -15.16 -11.41
CA ASN A 133 28.83 -14.61 -11.99
C ASN A 133 27.97 -15.59 -12.81
N ASN A 134 28.31 -16.88 -12.86
CA ASN A 134 27.43 -17.90 -13.43
C ASN A 134 26.43 -18.37 -12.39
N VAL A 135 25.15 -18.35 -12.75
CA VAL A 135 24.09 -18.91 -11.92
C VAL A 135 24.16 -20.43 -11.96
N ASN A 136 24.14 -21.07 -10.79
CA ASN A 136 23.87 -22.49 -10.74
C ASN A 136 22.42 -22.75 -11.18
N THR A 137 22.23 -23.12 -12.45
CA THR A 137 20.91 -23.39 -13.04
C THR A 137 20.23 -24.64 -12.48
N SER A 138 20.85 -25.39 -11.57
CA SER A 138 20.17 -26.52 -10.90
C SER A 138 18.89 -26.10 -10.15
N VAL A 139 18.77 -24.80 -9.84
CA VAL A 139 17.60 -24.20 -9.17
C VAL A 139 16.57 -23.59 -10.12
N MET A 140 16.85 -23.53 -11.43
CA MET A 140 16.00 -22.88 -12.44
C MET A 140 15.88 -23.74 -13.69
N ARG A 141 14.67 -23.91 -14.20
CA ARG A 141 14.43 -24.62 -15.46
C ARG A 141 14.09 -23.60 -16.54
N LEU A 142 15.09 -23.24 -17.35
CA LEU A 142 14.87 -22.37 -18.50
C LEU A 142 14.04 -23.11 -19.56
N ASP A 143 13.10 -22.39 -20.14
CA ASP A 143 12.31 -22.88 -21.27
C ASP A 143 13.02 -22.60 -22.61
N TRP A 144 12.30 -22.66 -23.73
CA TRP A 144 12.88 -22.47 -25.06
C TRP A 144 13.17 -21.00 -25.41
N GLU A 145 12.63 -20.04 -24.66
CA GLU A 145 12.82 -18.61 -24.91
C GLU A 145 14.24 -18.14 -24.60
N HIS A 146 14.91 -18.78 -23.63
CA HIS A 146 16.25 -18.42 -23.19
C HIS A 146 17.18 -19.62 -23.21
N PHE A 147 18.46 -19.40 -23.50
CA PHE A 147 19.45 -20.49 -23.51
C PHE A 147 20.52 -20.36 -22.42
N ASN A 148 20.64 -19.20 -21.78
CA ASN A 148 21.51 -19.00 -20.60
C ASN A 148 21.00 -17.82 -19.75
N CYS A 149 21.48 -17.73 -18.50
CA CYS A 149 21.31 -16.58 -17.63
C CYS A 149 22.61 -16.24 -16.86
N GLU A 150 22.86 -14.95 -16.66
CA GLU A 150 24.11 -14.43 -16.09
C GLU A 150 23.84 -13.23 -15.18
N TRP A 151 24.65 -13.06 -14.14
CA TRP A 151 24.58 -11.88 -13.28
C TRP A 151 25.24 -10.67 -13.97
N HIS A 152 24.51 -9.55 -14.06
CA HIS A 152 24.99 -8.30 -14.62
C HIS A 152 24.95 -7.15 -13.61
N ASN A 153 25.94 -6.26 -13.70
CA ASN A 153 26.03 -5.08 -12.85
C ASN A 153 24.91 -4.09 -13.15
N VAL A 154 24.19 -3.67 -12.11
CA VAL A 154 23.16 -2.62 -12.17
C VAL A 154 23.72 -1.34 -12.80
N GLU A 155 24.97 -0.97 -12.47
CA GLU A 155 25.57 0.26 -12.98
C GLU A 155 25.85 0.22 -14.48
N ASP A 156 26.29 -0.93 -15.00
CA ASP A 156 26.62 -1.06 -16.42
C ASP A 156 25.34 -0.91 -17.28
N ILE A 157 24.17 -1.29 -16.74
CA ILE A 157 22.87 -1.13 -17.40
C ILE A 157 22.40 0.32 -17.31
N LEU A 158 22.36 0.90 -16.11
CA LEU A 158 21.86 2.27 -15.89
C LEU A 158 22.74 3.34 -16.58
N SER A 159 24.06 3.11 -16.65
CA SER A 159 25.00 4.00 -17.34
C SER A 159 24.95 3.88 -18.86
N GLY A 160 24.25 2.88 -19.41
CA GLY A 160 24.13 2.67 -20.85
C GLY A 160 25.20 1.76 -21.46
N LYS A 161 26.21 1.35 -20.68
CA LYS A 161 27.42 0.66 -21.17
C LYS A 161 27.15 -0.63 -21.93
N ILE A 162 26.10 -1.37 -21.56
CA ILE A 162 25.77 -2.66 -22.19
C ILE A 162 24.44 -2.66 -22.97
N LEU A 163 23.80 -1.51 -23.17
CA LEU A 163 22.45 -1.47 -23.75
C LEU A 163 22.37 -1.98 -25.18
N ASP A 164 23.46 -1.87 -25.94
CA ASP A 164 23.54 -2.44 -27.29
C ASP A 164 23.43 -3.98 -27.29
N GLU A 165 23.73 -4.65 -26.18
CA GLU A 165 23.55 -6.09 -26.01
C GLU A 165 22.18 -6.48 -25.44
N CYS A 166 21.41 -5.49 -24.97
CA CYS A 166 20.16 -5.70 -24.26
C CYS A 166 18.91 -5.51 -25.14
N VAL A 167 17.76 -5.94 -24.62
CA VAL A 167 16.46 -5.54 -25.15
C VAL A 167 16.26 -4.02 -24.99
N PRO A 168 15.44 -3.39 -25.85
CA PRO A 168 15.24 -1.94 -25.79
C PRO A 168 14.75 -1.47 -24.41
N ARG A 169 15.28 -0.33 -23.95
CA ARG A 169 14.84 0.37 -22.74
C ARG A 169 15.00 -0.42 -21.43
N LEU A 170 15.97 -1.33 -21.37
CA LEU A 170 16.30 -2.04 -20.14
C LEU A 170 16.73 -1.08 -19.02
N GLU A 171 17.42 0.01 -19.35
CA GLU A 171 17.80 1.08 -18.42
C GLU A 171 16.59 1.76 -17.78
N ILE A 172 15.52 1.99 -18.55
CA ILE A 172 14.28 2.58 -18.03
C ILE A 172 13.55 1.56 -17.17
N THR A 173 13.47 0.31 -17.62
CA THR A 173 12.86 -0.80 -16.86
C THR A 173 13.52 -0.95 -15.49
N LEU A 174 14.85 -1.02 -15.45
CA LEU A 174 15.62 -1.10 -14.22
C LEU A 174 15.48 0.17 -13.37
N GLY A 175 15.55 1.33 -14.01
CA GLY A 175 15.40 2.62 -13.33
C GLY A 175 14.04 2.81 -12.63
N GLN A 176 12.97 2.20 -13.13
CA GLN A 176 11.65 2.27 -12.50
C GLN A 176 11.49 1.40 -11.24
N VAL A 177 12.39 0.44 -11.00
CA VAL A 177 12.29 -0.49 -9.86
C VAL A 177 13.50 -0.41 -8.94
N TRP A 178 14.61 0.14 -9.40
CA TRP A 178 15.85 0.26 -8.63
C TRP A 178 15.86 1.53 -7.78
N ILE A 179 15.97 1.36 -6.47
CA ILE A 179 16.25 2.43 -5.52
C ILE A 179 17.72 2.30 -5.10
N GLY A 180 18.50 3.36 -5.27
CA GLY A 180 19.90 3.38 -4.84
C GLY A 180 19.99 3.29 -3.31
N PRO A 181 20.81 2.39 -2.74
CA PRO A 181 20.86 2.16 -1.29
C PRO A 181 21.41 3.35 -0.49
N GLU A 182 22.10 4.29 -1.13
CA GLU A 182 22.64 5.50 -0.51
C GLU A 182 21.70 6.71 -0.70
N SER A 183 20.49 6.51 -1.23
CA SER A 183 19.54 7.60 -1.49
C SER A 183 18.62 7.87 -0.31
N VAL A 184 18.19 9.13 -0.16
CA VAL A 184 17.14 9.54 0.79
C VAL A 184 15.84 8.75 0.60
N LEU A 185 15.54 8.34 -0.64
CA LEU A 185 14.39 7.48 -0.92
C LEU A 185 14.54 6.09 -0.29
N HIS A 186 15.75 5.50 -0.32
CA HIS A 186 15.98 4.20 0.30
C HIS A 186 15.74 4.26 1.80
N GLU A 187 16.31 5.25 2.47
CA GLU A 187 16.11 5.49 3.90
C GLU A 187 14.63 5.65 4.23
N ALA A 188 13.90 6.47 3.46
CA ALA A 188 12.47 6.68 3.66
C ALA A 188 11.62 5.42 3.44
N VAL A 189 11.97 4.59 2.45
CA VAL A 189 11.27 3.32 2.17
C VAL A 189 11.53 2.31 3.29
N GLU A 190 12.77 2.21 3.79
CA GLU A 190 13.11 1.33 4.91
C GLU A 190 12.48 1.81 6.23
N GLU A 191 12.49 3.12 6.50
CA GLU A 191 11.84 3.73 7.67
C GLU A 191 10.36 3.34 7.72
N LEU A 192 9.62 3.50 6.61
CA LEU A 192 8.21 3.12 6.53
C LEU A 192 7.98 1.60 6.60
N ARG A 193 8.89 0.80 6.04
CA ARG A 193 8.76 -0.66 5.97
C ARG A 193 8.98 -1.33 7.33
N LEU A 194 9.99 -0.87 8.08
CA LEU A 194 10.41 -1.45 9.35
C LEU A 194 9.65 -0.88 10.55
N ASP A 195 8.79 0.11 10.32
CA ASP A 195 7.96 0.68 11.38
C ASP A 195 6.82 -0.27 11.77
N HIS A 196 6.94 -0.99 12.88
CA HIS A 196 5.85 -1.84 13.39
C HIS A 196 5.06 -1.19 14.53
N VAL A 197 5.28 0.11 14.77
CA VAL A 197 4.73 0.83 15.93
C VAL A 197 3.57 1.75 15.52
N HIS A 198 3.71 2.45 14.40
CA HIS A 198 2.77 3.47 13.98
C HIS A 198 1.63 2.90 13.12
N GLY A 199 0.45 3.50 13.25
CA GLY A 199 -0.72 3.15 12.45
C GLY A 199 -0.70 3.79 11.05
N ALA A 200 -1.57 3.34 10.15
CA ALA A 200 -1.65 3.81 8.76
C ALA A 200 -1.67 5.34 8.59
N ARG A 201 -2.41 6.08 9.44
CA ARG A 201 -2.47 7.56 9.39
C ARG A 201 -1.10 8.20 9.62
N GLU A 202 -0.36 7.68 10.58
CA GLU A 202 0.96 8.18 10.98
C GLU A 202 1.99 7.87 9.89
N LEU A 203 1.99 6.64 9.37
CA LEU A 203 2.82 6.23 8.25
C LEU A 203 2.54 7.05 6.99
N ALA A 204 1.27 7.31 6.68
CA ALA A 204 0.89 8.16 5.56
C ALA A 204 1.37 9.61 5.76
N THR A 205 1.42 10.10 7.00
CA THR A 205 2.01 11.41 7.32
C THR A 205 3.54 11.38 7.21
N MET A 206 4.19 10.31 7.66
CA MET A 206 5.63 10.09 7.51
C MET A 206 6.02 10.02 6.04
N ALA A 207 5.23 9.37 5.19
CA ALA A 207 5.48 9.28 3.76
C ALA A 207 5.48 10.66 3.07
N VAL A 208 4.55 11.56 3.44
CA VAL A 208 4.55 12.95 2.95
C VAL A 208 5.75 13.73 3.51
N LYS A 209 6.13 13.52 4.77
CA LYS A 209 7.37 14.11 5.33
C LYS A 209 8.62 13.62 4.60
N SER A 210 8.67 12.36 4.20
CA SER A 210 9.76 11.81 3.40
C SER A 210 9.83 12.46 2.01
N LEU A 211 8.69 12.78 1.39
CA LEU A 211 8.69 13.58 0.17
C LEU A 211 9.29 14.98 0.39
N ILE A 212 9.02 15.63 1.52
CA ILE A 212 9.65 16.91 1.86
C ILE A 212 11.19 16.75 1.92
N LYS A 213 11.69 15.74 2.66
CA LYS A 213 13.13 15.45 2.75
C LYS A 213 13.75 15.20 1.37
N ILE A 214 13.04 14.48 0.50
CA ILE A 214 13.48 14.21 -0.88
C ILE A 214 13.56 15.52 -1.69
N VAL A 215 12.56 16.39 -1.60
CA VAL A 215 12.56 17.69 -2.30
C VAL A 215 13.69 18.58 -1.80
N GLU A 216 13.95 18.61 -0.49
CA GLU A 216 15.06 19.36 0.11
C GLU A 216 16.42 18.87 -0.37
N ASN A 217 16.61 17.55 -0.40
CA ASN A 217 17.84 16.94 -0.92
C ASN A 217 18.01 17.25 -2.41
N ASP A 218 16.95 17.08 -3.21
CA ASP A 218 16.95 17.35 -4.64
C ASP A 218 17.25 18.84 -4.93
N GLN A 219 16.78 19.77 -4.09
CA GLN A 219 17.08 21.20 -4.24
C GLN A 219 18.56 21.53 -4.02
N GLN A 220 19.25 20.82 -3.13
CA GLN A 220 20.67 21.03 -2.84
C GLN A 220 21.59 20.48 -3.93
N THR A 221 21.09 19.53 -4.70
CA THR A 221 21.84 18.74 -5.69
C THR A 221 21.51 19.15 -7.13
N ALA A 222 20.26 19.50 -7.41
CA ALA A 222 19.82 19.81 -8.76
C ALA A 222 20.44 21.09 -9.34
N LYS A 223 20.88 21.01 -10.60
CA LYS A 223 21.10 22.16 -11.50
C LYS A 223 19.85 22.38 -12.36
N ALA A 224 18.72 22.64 -11.73
CA ALA A 224 17.43 22.80 -12.43
C ALA A 224 17.25 24.24 -12.94
N ASP A 225 18.06 24.63 -13.92
CA ASP A 225 18.08 26.00 -14.45
C ASP A 225 17.10 26.22 -15.61
N THR A 226 16.66 25.13 -16.27
CA THR A 226 15.75 25.21 -17.42
C THR A 226 14.38 24.60 -17.15
N PRO A 227 13.33 25.00 -17.91
CA PRO A 227 12.01 24.35 -17.84
C PRO A 227 12.07 22.84 -18.11
N GLN A 228 13.01 22.38 -18.93
CA GLN A 228 13.19 20.96 -19.23
C GLN A 228 13.78 20.20 -18.04
N ASP A 229 14.73 20.80 -17.31
CA ASP A 229 15.30 20.19 -16.10
C ASP A 229 14.26 20.10 -14.98
N LEU A 230 13.39 21.10 -14.87
CA LEU A 230 12.26 21.09 -13.93
C LEU A 230 11.23 20.01 -14.27
N ALA A 231 10.93 19.80 -15.56
CA ALA A 231 10.05 18.71 -16.00
C ALA A 231 10.67 17.35 -15.66
N LYS A 232 11.96 17.14 -15.96
CA LYS A 232 12.71 15.93 -15.59
C LYS A 232 12.72 15.69 -14.08
N TRP A 233 12.95 16.74 -13.29
CA TRP A 233 12.91 16.66 -11.83
C TRP A 233 11.53 16.24 -11.33
N TRP A 234 10.46 16.84 -11.86
CA TRP A 234 9.09 16.49 -11.46
C TRP A 234 8.76 15.03 -11.78
N GLU A 235 9.19 14.52 -12.94
CA GLU A 235 9.06 13.09 -13.27
C GLU A 235 9.84 12.19 -12.30
N SER A 236 11.07 12.58 -11.95
CA SER A 236 11.87 11.88 -10.95
C SER A 236 11.19 11.87 -9.58
N LEU A 237 10.66 13.02 -9.12
CA LEU A 237 9.92 13.12 -7.86
C LEU A 237 8.67 12.24 -7.87
N ARG A 238 7.91 12.20 -8.98
CA ARG A 238 6.75 11.30 -9.14
C ARG A 238 7.14 9.83 -9.03
N LEU A 239 8.27 9.43 -9.62
CA LEU A 239 8.77 8.06 -9.49
C LEU A 239 9.19 7.73 -8.05
N LYS A 240 9.89 8.64 -7.37
CA LYS A 240 10.25 8.48 -5.95
C LYS A 240 9.00 8.36 -5.07
N ALA A 241 7.99 9.19 -5.34
CA ALA A 241 6.70 9.14 -4.66
C ALA A 241 5.93 7.85 -4.93
N PHE A 242 6.00 7.30 -6.14
CA PHE A 242 5.43 5.99 -6.46
C PHE A 242 6.04 4.90 -5.58
N HIS A 243 7.36 4.92 -5.34
CA HIS A 243 8.00 3.96 -4.44
C HIS A 243 7.50 4.08 -3.00
N LEU A 244 7.31 5.29 -2.49
CA LEU A 244 6.72 5.49 -1.16
C LEU A 244 5.26 5.01 -1.12
N ALA A 245 4.47 5.25 -2.16
CA ALA A 245 3.05 4.90 -2.24
C ALA A 245 2.81 3.39 -2.36
N VAL A 246 3.61 2.69 -3.16
CA VAL A 246 3.34 1.32 -3.61
C VAL A 246 4.30 0.30 -3.01
N ASN A 247 5.56 0.68 -2.79
CA ASN A 247 6.63 -0.27 -2.47
C ASN A 247 7.14 -0.19 -1.02
N ALA A 248 6.77 0.85 -0.27
CA ALA A 248 7.22 1.02 1.10
C ALA A 248 6.54 0.03 2.05
N ARG A 249 5.21 0.04 2.11
CA ARG A 249 4.43 -0.82 3.02
C ARG A 249 3.07 -1.21 2.43
N PRO A 250 2.98 -2.31 1.67
CA PRO A 250 1.77 -2.71 0.94
C PRO A 250 0.53 -2.91 1.82
N SER A 251 0.68 -3.44 3.04
CA SER A 251 -0.44 -3.67 3.98
C SER A 251 -1.15 -2.37 4.39
N MET A 252 -0.42 -1.27 4.46
CA MET A 252 -0.94 0.07 4.77
C MET A 252 -1.07 0.95 3.51
N GLY A 253 -1.03 0.33 2.32
CA GLY A 253 -0.85 1.02 1.05
C GLY A 253 -1.97 1.99 0.67
N ALA A 254 -3.22 1.73 1.09
CA ALA A 254 -4.35 2.62 0.77
C ALA A 254 -4.16 4.03 1.34
N ALA A 255 -3.87 4.12 2.65
CA ALA A 255 -3.67 5.40 3.34
C ALA A 255 -2.42 6.14 2.81
N ILE A 256 -1.30 5.42 2.66
CA ILE A 256 -0.03 6.01 2.20
C ILE A 256 -0.17 6.51 0.76
N SER A 257 -0.74 5.69 -0.14
CA SER A 257 -0.97 6.06 -1.53
C SER A 257 -1.93 7.26 -1.62
N SER A 258 -3.06 7.23 -0.91
CA SER A 258 -4.02 8.32 -0.91
C SER A 258 -3.40 9.65 -0.46
N ALA A 259 -2.58 9.61 0.60
CA ALA A 259 -1.86 10.77 1.09
C ALA A 259 -0.86 11.33 0.07
N ILE A 260 -0.03 10.47 -0.53
CA ILE A 260 0.99 10.87 -1.51
C ILE A 260 0.34 11.45 -2.76
N VAL A 261 -0.67 10.77 -3.31
CA VAL A 261 -1.35 11.15 -4.55
C VAL A 261 -2.07 12.49 -4.36
N THR A 262 -2.71 12.69 -3.22
CA THR A 262 -3.32 13.98 -2.84
C THR A 262 -2.27 15.08 -2.69
N ALA A 263 -1.14 14.79 -2.04
CA ALA A 263 -0.06 15.75 -1.84
C ALA A 263 0.57 16.19 -3.18
N LEU A 264 0.80 15.25 -4.10
CA LEU A 264 1.34 15.52 -5.43
C LEU A 264 0.38 16.31 -6.31
N ARG A 265 -0.93 16.03 -6.23
CA ARG A 265 -1.95 16.85 -6.91
C ARG A 265 -1.88 18.31 -6.47
N ASP A 266 -1.88 18.54 -5.17
CA ASP A 266 -1.84 19.91 -4.61
C ASP A 266 -0.51 20.60 -4.97
N ALA A 267 0.60 19.87 -4.95
CA ALA A 267 1.91 20.38 -5.38
C ALA A 267 1.96 20.71 -6.88
N ARG A 268 1.36 19.88 -7.75
CA ARG A 268 1.30 20.12 -9.21
C ARG A 268 0.65 21.46 -9.55
N GLN A 269 -0.42 21.82 -8.85
CA GLN A 269 -1.10 23.12 -9.01
C GLN A 269 -0.17 24.32 -8.73
N LYS A 270 0.86 24.12 -7.90
CA LYS A 270 1.87 25.17 -7.63
C LYS A 270 2.91 25.29 -8.74
N ILE A 271 3.17 24.22 -9.47
CA ILE A 271 4.11 24.19 -10.61
C ILE A 271 3.50 24.91 -11.80
N ASP A 272 2.25 24.60 -12.15
CA ASP A 272 1.57 25.16 -13.33
C ASP A 272 1.43 26.70 -13.28
N GLY A 273 1.53 27.31 -12.10
CA GLY A 273 1.47 28.75 -11.88
C GLY A 273 2.82 29.43 -11.55
N ALA A 274 3.93 28.70 -11.49
CA ALA A 274 5.21 29.21 -11.01
C ALA A 274 6.26 29.34 -12.11
N GLN A 275 6.92 30.51 -12.19
CA GLN A 275 8.09 30.71 -13.07
C GLN A 275 9.44 30.61 -12.35
N VAL A 276 9.47 30.78 -11.02
CA VAL A 276 10.67 30.71 -10.18
C VAL A 276 10.31 30.08 -8.82
N GLY A 277 11.28 29.44 -8.17
CA GLY A 277 11.15 28.89 -6.81
C GLY A 277 10.27 27.66 -6.72
N ILE A 278 10.32 26.77 -7.74
CA ILE A 278 9.45 25.60 -7.82
C ILE A 278 9.67 24.62 -6.65
N PHE A 279 10.92 24.38 -6.26
CA PHE A 279 11.25 23.54 -5.11
C PHE A 279 10.60 24.04 -3.82
N ASP A 280 10.76 25.33 -3.50
CA ASP A 280 10.19 25.94 -2.31
C ASP A 280 8.65 25.86 -2.32
N LYS A 281 8.02 26.16 -3.47
CA LYS A 281 6.56 26.08 -3.60
C LYS A 281 6.01 24.67 -3.45
N VAL A 282 6.71 23.67 -4.01
CA VAL A 282 6.34 22.26 -3.83
C VAL A 282 6.50 21.87 -2.37
N LYS A 283 7.62 22.22 -1.74
CA LYS A 283 7.87 21.99 -0.31
C LYS A 283 6.78 22.62 0.57
N GLU A 284 6.46 23.90 0.40
CA GLU A 284 5.39 24.59 1.12
C GLU A 284 4.03 23.88 0.96
N SER A 285 3.72 23.38 -0.25
CA SER A 285 2.50 22.62 -0.51
C SER A 285 2.46 21.28 0.24
N LEU A 286 3.59 20.58 0.31
CA LEU A 286 3.71 19.33 1.07
C LEU A 286 3.61 19.60 2.58
N GLU A 287 4.25 20.66 3.10
CA GLU A 287 4.16 21.07 4.52
C GLU A 287 2.73 21.47 4.91
N ALA A 288 2.03 22.19 4.04
CA ALA A 288 0.61 22.48 4.21
C ALA A 288 -0.24 21.20 4.25
N THR A 289 0.12 20.18 3.45
CA THR A 289 -0.54 18.87 3.49
C THR A 289 -0.31 18.19 4.83
N VAL A 290 0.92 18.14 5.35
CA VAL A 290 1.22 17.60 6.70
C VAL A 290 0.41 18.31 7.78
N THR A 291 0.29 19.64 7.70
CA THR A 291 -0.51 20.44 8.64
C THR A 291 -2.01 20.12 8.54
N LYS A 292 -2.57 19.99 7.33
CA LYS A 292 -3.97 19.57 7.15
C LYS A 292 -4.21 18.17 7.73
N ARG A 293 -3.24 17.26 7.56
CA ARG A 293 -3.32 15.88 8.06
C ARG A 293 -3.34 15.79 9.57
N SER A 294 -2.59 16.65 10.28
CA SER A 294 -2.59 16.65 11.74
C SER A 294 -3.95 17.03 12.35
N LEU A 295 -4.81 17.70 11.57
CA LEU A 295 -6.17 18.09 11.98
C LEU A 295 -7.23 17.02 11.69
N ILE A 296 -6.93 16.00 10.87
CA ILE A 296 -7.93 14.99 10.45
C ILE A 296 -8.51 14.26 11.66
N SER A 297 -7.67 13.76 12.57
CA SER A 297 -8.13 13.01 13.74
C SER A 297 -9.07 13.83 14.62
N LYS A 298 -8.80 15.13 14.80
CA LYS A 298 -9.71 16.02 15.52
C LYS A 298 -11.07 16.13 14.82
N ARG A 299 -11.07 16.32 13.50
CA ARG A 299 -12.32 16.38 12.72
C ARG A 299 -13.12 15.08 12.80
N VAL A 300 -12.48 13.92 12.68
CA VAL A 300 -13.16 12.62 12.86
C VAL A 300 -13.80 12.54 14.25
N SER A 301 -13.07 12.96 15.29
CA SER A 301 -13.62 13.01 16.66
C SER A 301 -14.83 13.95 16.78
N ASP A 302 -14.76 15.14 16.20
CA ASP A 302 -15.86 16.11 16.19
C ASP A 302 -17.11 15.51 15.51
N GLN A 303 -16.91 14.86 14.35
CA GLN A 303 -17.99 14.22 13.58
C GLN A 303 -18.59 13.02 14.31
N PHE A 304 -17.76 12.19 14.96
CA PHE A 304 -18.26 11.08 15.77
C PHE A 304 -19.05 11.55 16.99
N SER A 305 -18.59 12.61 17.66
CA SER A 305 -19.33 13.23 18.77
C SER A 305 -20.68 13.78 18.30
N ALA A 306 -20.74 14.40 17.12
CA ALA A 306 -22.00 14.84 16.50
C ALA A 306 -22.92 13.66 16.17
N PHE A 307 -22.38 12.61 15.57
CA PHE A 307 -23.10 11.37 15.26
C PHE A 307 -23.75 10.76 16.50
N LEU A 308 -23.02 10.63 17.60
CA LEU A 308 -23.55 10.09 18.85
C LEU A 308 -24.71 10.93 19.40
N ARG A 309 -24.60 12.27 19.36
CA ARG A 309 -25.69 13.16 19.80
C ARG A 309 -26.96 13.00 18.95
N GLU A 310 -26.79 12.79 17.65
CA GLU A 310 -27.91 12.64 16.71
C GLU A 310 -28.60 11.28 16.86
N LYS A 311 -27.83 10.18 16.89
CA LYS A 311 -28.37 8.81 16.86
C LYS A 311 -28.70 8.24 18.23
N PHE A 312 -28.03 8.74 19.28
CA PHE A 312 -28.21 8.28 20.66
C PHE A 312 -28.45 9.49 21.58
N PRO A 313 -29.53 10.27 21.35
CA PRO A 313 -29.82 11.44 22.15
C PRO A 313 -30.11 11.03 23.61
N ALA A 314 -29.58 11.79 24.56
CA ALA A 314 -29.96 11.63 25.96
C ALA A 314 -31.45 11.97 26.10
N GLN A 315 -32.27 11.02 26.56
CA GLN A 315 -33.65 11.34 26.90
C GLN A 315 -33.68 12.28 28.12
N PRO A 316 -34.56 13.31 28.13
CA PRO A 316 -34.73 14.16 29.30
C PRO A 316 -35.10 13.30 30.51
N ALA A 317 -34.49 13.62 31.65
CA ALA A 317 -34.56 12.86 32.89
C ALA A 317 -35.96 12.94 33.54
N ASP A 318 -36.95 12.27 32.95
CA ASP A 318 -38.23 11.94 33.61
C ASP A 318 -38.01 10.71 34.49
N GLY A 319 -37.24 10.87 35.57
CA GLY A 319 -37.16 9.94 36.70
C GLY A 319 -36.71 8.50 36.43
N LYS A 320 -36.34 8.14 35.20
CA LYS A 320 -35.80 6.82 34.82
C LYS A 320 -34.27 6.88 34.73
N GLU A 321 -33.64 5.75 35.07
CA GLU A 321 -32.18 5.56 35.17
C GLU A 321 -31.38 6.26 34.08
N LYS A 322 -30.20 6.80 34.42
CA LYS A 322 -29.25 7.34 33.45
C LYS A 322 -28.99 6.29 32.37
N GLN A 323 -29.40 6.56 31.14
CA GLN A 323 -29.19 5.65 30.02
C GLN A 323 -27.69 5.49 29.75
N VAL A 324 -27.17 4.29 29.95
CA VAL A 324 -25.78 3.93 29.66
C VAL A 324 -25.72 3.39 28.24
N LEU A 325 -24.86 3.97 27.39
CA LEU A 325 -24.61 3.49 26.05
C LEU A 325 -23.63 2.29 26.12
N ASN A 326 -24.11 1.11 25.72
CA ASN A 326 -23.31 -0.11 25.70
C ASN A 326 -22.62 -0.25 24.35
N ILE A 327 -21.30 -0.12 24.35
CA ILE A 327 -20.46 -0.15 23.16
C ILE A 327 -19.63 -1.43 23.13
N LEU A 328 -19.65 -2.19 22.04
CA LEU A 328 -18.72 -3.29 21.78
C LEU A 328 -17.65 -2.83 20.79
N THR A 329 -16.38 -3.16 21.05
CA THR A 329 -15.28 -2.91 20.12
C THR A 329 -14.17 -3.97 20.27
N LEU A 330 -13.20 -3.91 19.37
CA LEU A 330 -12.00 -4.75 19.38
C LEU A 330 -10.81 -3.98 18.79
N SER A 331 -9.62 -4.57 18.87
CA SER A 331 -8.34 -4.00 18.46
C SER A 331 -8.01 -2.69 19.18
N SER A 332 -7.00 -1.98 18.68
CA SER A 332 -6.48 -0.73 19.24
C SER A 332 -6.41 0.37 18.18
N SER A 333 -7.58 0.82 17.72
CA SER A 333 -7.67 1.96 16.81
C SER A 333 -7.41 3.29 17.54
N SER A 334 -6.36 4.01 17.13
CA SER A 334 -6.07 5.36 17.66
C SER A 334 -7.18 6.35 17.33
N THR A 335 -7.79 6.23 16.15
CA THR A 335 -8.95 7.00 15.72
C THR A 335 -10.16 6.76 16.62
N THR A 336 -10.50 5.50 16.91
CA THR A 336 -11.59 5.15 17.83
C THR A 336 -11.33 5.67 19.24
N LYS A 337 -10.10 5.49 19.75
CA LYS A 337 -9.69 6.00 21.07
C LYS A 337 -9.88 7.51 21.17
N ALA A 338 -9.37 8.27 20.21
CA ALA A 338 -9.46 9.73 20.19
C ALA A 338 -10.91 10.20 20.09
N ALA A 339 -11.72 9.55 19.25
CA ALA A 339 -13.12 9.87 19.06
C ALA A 339 -13.95 9.61 20.33
N LEU A 340 -13.71 8.48 21.02
CA LEU A 340 -14.42 8.15 22.26
C LEU A 340 -14.08 9.12 23.40
N ILE A 341 -12.79 9.42 23.60
CA ILE A 341 -12.35 10.39 24.62
C ILE A 341 -13.01 11.75 24.34
N HIS A 342 -12.92 12.23 23.10
CA HIS A 342 -13.48 13.51 22.71
C HIS A 342 -15.01 13.56 22.89
N ALA A 343 -15.74 12.49 22.53
CA ALA A 343 -17.18 12.40 22.73
C ALA A 343 -17.56 12.46 24.23
N LEU A 344 -16.80 11.78 25.09
CA LEU A 344 -17.00 11.85 26.54
C LEU A 344 -16.71 13.26 27.07
N GLU A 345 -15.64 13.91 26.63
CA GLU A 345 -15.27 15.27 27.05
C GLU A 345 -16.31 16.31 26.63
N THR A 346 -16.79 16.23 25.39
CA THR A 346 -17.72 17.21 24.81
C THR A 346 -19.18 16.97 25.21
N ASN A 347 -19.50 15.80 25.76
CA ASN A 347 -20.83 15.49 26.27
C ASN A 347 -20.77 14.99 27.73
N PRO A 348 -20.92 15.89 28.73
CA PRO A 348 -20.91 15.52 30.15
C PRO A 348 -22.03 14.57 30.58
N SER A 349 -23.11 14.47 29.79
CA SER A 349 -24.24 13.57 30.07
C SER A 349 -24.04 12.15 29.53
N LEU A 350 -23.06 11.95 28.65
CA LEU A 350 -22.76 10.66 28.05
C LEU A 350 -22.15 9.70 29.09
N MET A 351 -22.83 8.59 29.30
CA MET A 351 -22.38 7.45 30.12
C MET A 351 -22.13 6.26 29.18
N VAL A 352 -20.96 5.62 29.26
CA VAL A 352 -20.55 4.53 28.38
C VAL A 352 -20.12 3.32 29.18
N GLU A 353 -20.64 2.15 28.82
CA GLU A 353 -20.02 0.86 29.11
C GLU A 353 -19.32 0.36 27.84
N LEU A 354 -17.99 0.38 27.84
CA LEU A 354 -17.16 -0.07 26.73
C LEU A 354 -16.72 -1.51 26.96
N ARG A 355 -17.22 -2.41 26.14
CA ARG A 355 -16.88 -3.83 26.11
C ARG A 355 -15.84 -4.07 25.02
N ILE A 356 -14.68 -4.56 25.40
CA ILE A 356 -13.53 -4.72 24.52
C ILE A 356 -13.18 -6.20 24.43
N LEU A 357 -13.09 -6.71 23.20
CA LEU A 357 -12.50 -8.03 22.93
C LEU A 357 -10.98 -7.90 22.92
N GLU A 358 -10.26 -8.82 23.57
CA GLU A 358 -8.82 -8.72 23.78
C GLU A 358 -8.01 -8.65 22.46
N SER A 359 -8.50 -9.24 21.37
CA SER A 359 -7.90 -9.24 20.03
C SER A 359 -6.57 -9.99 19.95
N ARG A 360 -6.62 -11.31 20.11
CA ARG A 360 -5.48 -12.21 19.88
C ARG A 360 -4.99 -12.13 18.42
N PRO A 361 -3.71 -12.41 18.15
CA PRO A 361 -2.70 -12.90 19.11
C PRO A 361 -2.01 -11.80 19.93
N LEU A 362 -1.98 -10.56 19.44
CA LEU A 362 -1.22 -9.45 20.04
C LEU A 362 -1.93 -8.72 21.19
N CYS A 363 -3.17 -9.11 21.48
CA CYS A 363 -3.98 -8.56 22.57
C CYS A 363 -4.17 -7.03 22.48
N GLU A 364 -4.39 -6.51 21.27
CA GLU A 364 -4.51 -5.07 21.00
C GLU A 364 -5.66 -4.43 21.80
N GLY A 365 -6.77 -5.13 22.02
CA GLY A 365 -7.87 -4.61 22.85
C GLY A 365 -7.45 -4.32 24.30
N VAL A 366 -6.50 -5.10 24.84
CA VAL A 366 -5.88 -4.81 26.15
C VAL A 366 -5.10 -3.49 26.10
N SER A 367 -4.38 -3.25 25.00
CA SER A 367 -3.64 -2.00 24.76
C SER A 367 -4.57 -0.79 24.67
N LEU A 368 -5.76 -0.94 24.05
CA LEU A 368 -6.78 0.11 24.03
C LEU A 368 -7.29 0.42 25.44
N ALA A 369 -7.63 -0.61 26.23
CA ALA A 369 -8.09 -0.45 27.61
C ALA A 369 -7.04 0.28 28.45
N LYS A 370 -5.78 -0.16 28.37
CA LYS A 370 -4.64 0.49 29.02
C LYS A 370 -4.52 1.96 28.61
N ALA A 371 -4.51 2.25 27.32
CA ALA A 371 -4.36 3.61 26.82
C ALA A 371 -5.50 4.54 27.28
N LEU A 372 -6.75 4.07 27.32
CA LEU A 372 -7.89 4.84 27.85
C LEU A 372 -7.72 5.15 29.34
N THR A 373 -7.28 4.17 30.14
CA THR A 373 -7.08 4.37 31.58
C THR A 373 -5.90 5.30 31.90
N GLU A 374 -4.80 5.22 31.16
CA GLU A 374 -3.66 6.15 31.30
C GLU A 374 -4.08 7.58 30.98
N GLU A 375 -4.89 7.76 29.94
CA GLU A 375 -5.37 9.07 29.49
C GLU A 375 -6.39 9.68 30.49
N ALA A 376 -7.18 8.82 31.14
CA ALA A 376 -8.04 9.21 32.26
C ALA A 376 -7.22 9.65 33.48
N GLN A 377 -6.17 8.90 33.84
CA GLN A 377 -5.28 9.19 34.96
C GLN A 377 -4.57 10.53 34.77
N LYS A 378 -4.00 10.78 33.58
CA LYS A 378 -3.34 12.06 33.25
C LYS A 378 -4.25 13.26 33.47
N ARG A 379 -5.53 13.17 33.04
CA ARG A 379 -6.50 14.27 33.22
C ARG A 379 -6.91 14.46 34.67
N GLN A 380 -7.11 13.37 35.40
CA GLN A 380 -7.42 13.44 36.83
C GLN A 380 -6.32 14.18 37.61
N THR A 381 -5.06 14.00 37.25
CA THR A 381 -3.95 14.73 37.88
C THR A 381 -3.85 16.20 37.47
N ALA A 382 -4.41 16.58 36.32
CA ALA A 382 -4.38 17.94 35.78
C ALA A 382 -5.56 18.80 36.25
N GLU A 383 -6.75 18.20 36.42
CA GLU A 383 -7.97 18.87 36.87
C GLU A 383 -8.07 18.76 38.41
N ARG A 384 -7.77 19.85 39.13
CA ARG A 384 -7.86 19.86 40.60
C ARG A 384 -9.30 19.85 41.12
N GLU A 385 -10.29 20.20 40.30
CA GLU A 385 -11.72 20.22 40.65
C GLU A 385 -12.59 19.87 39.42
N GLY A 386 -13.20 18.68 39.42
CA GLY A 386 -14.11 18.23 38.35
C GLY A 386 -14.31 16.71 38.33
N ARG A 387 -15.42 16.23 37.76
CA ARG A 387 -15.60 14.79 37.43
C ARG A 387 -14.96 14.51 36.09
N GLY A 388 -13.87 13.75 36.08
CA GLY A 388 -13.23 13.30 34.85
C GLY A 388 -14.09 12.32 34.06
N PHE A 389 -13.73 12.01 32.81
CA PHE A 389 -14.49 11.04 32.02
C PHE A 389 -14.46 9.61 32.60
N HIS A 390 -13.54 9.29 33.52
CA HIS A 390 -13.47 7.99 34.19
C HIS A 390 -14.72 7.65 35.01
N ASP A 391 -15.41 8.65 35.57
CA ASP A 391 -16.67 8.45 36.30
C ASP A 391 -17.83 8.01 35.38
N ARG A 392 -17.63 8.16 34.06
CA ARG A 392 -18.66 7.97 33.03
C ARG A 392 -18.28 6.90 32.01
N LEU A 393 -17.09 6.32 32.12
CA LEU A 393 -16.60 5.25 31.25
C LEU A 393 -16.31 4.01 32.10
N ARG A 394 -17.15 2.99 31.95
CA ARG A 394 -16.88 1.65 32.49
C ARG A 394 -16.27 0.79 31.39
N ILE A 395 -15.14 0.15 31.65
CA ILE A 395 -14.49 -0.77 30.70
C ILE A 395 -14.69 -2.21 31.16
N VAL A 396 -15.11 -3.08 30.25
CA VAL A 396 -15.18 -4.53 30.42
C VAL A 396 -14.32 -5.18 29.34
N LEU A 397 -13.30 -5.93 29.74
CA LEU A 397 -12.37 -6.60 28.82
C LEU A 397 -12.61 -8.11 28.90
N ALA A 398 -12.71 -8.78 27.76
CA ALA A 398 -12.89 -10.23 27.71
C ALA A 398 -12.20 -10.86 26.50
N THR A 399 -12.11 -12.18 26.52
CA THR A 399 -11.56 -12.95 25.40
C THR A 399 -12.41 -12.82 24.15
N ASP A 400 -11.79 -12.99 22.99
CA ASP A 400 -12.51 -12.94 21.69
C ASP A 400 -13.63 -13.99 21.63
N ALA A 401 -13.41 -15.17 22.23
CA ALA A 401 -14.41 -16.23 22.35
C ALA A 401 -15.66 -15.85 23.16
N SER A 402 -15.58 -14.80 23.98
CA SER A 402 -16.69 -14.32 24.82
C SER A 402 -17.63 -13.37 24.07
N VAL A 403 -17.42 -13.14 22.77
CA VAL A 403 -18.16 -12.14 21.98
C VAL A 403 -19.69 -12.29 22.05
N GLY A 404 -20.21 -13.53 22.08
CA GLY A 404 -21.65 -13.77 22.25
C GLY A 404 -22.20 -13.33 23.61
N VAL A 405 -21.41 -13.47 24.67
CA VAL A 405 -21.78 -13.01 26.01
C VAL A 405 -21.73 -11.49 26.09
N LEU A 406 -20.68 -10.89 25.53
CA LEU A 406 -20.47 -9.43 25.54
C LEU A 406 -21.46 -8.68 24.63
N SER A 407 -22.05 -9.37 23.65
CA SER A 407 -23.02 -8.78 22.71
C SER A 407 -24.39 -8.49 23.32
N LYS A 408 -24.71 -9.03 24.51
CA LYS A 408 -26.04 -8.87 25.12
C LYS A 408 -26.35 -7.41 25.45
N ASN A 409 -27.45 -6.86 24.96
CA ASN A 409 -27.83 -5.45 25.19
C ASN A 409 -26.78 -4.44 24.71
N VAL A 410 -26.00 -4.77 23.68
CA VAL A 410 -25.13 -3.79 23.02
C VAL A 410 -25.99 -2.87 22.16
N ASP A 411 -25.76 -1.57 22.26
CA ASP A 411 -26.44 -0.54 21.47
C ASP A 411 -25.65 -0.23 20.20
N LEU A 412 -24.31 -0.25 20.31
CA LEU A 412 -23.39 0.18 19.27
C LEU A 412 -22.16 -0.73 19.20
N VAL A 413 -21.82 -1.20 18.01
CA VAL A 413 -20.53 -1.82 17.70
C VAL A 413 -19.67 -0.79 16.98
N ILE A 414 -18.47 -0.54 17.48
CA ILE A 414 -17.49 0.33 16.83
C ILE A 414 -16.36 -0.52 16.28
N ILE A 415 -16.12 -0.41 14.97
CA ILE A 415 -14.95 -0.97 14.31
C ILE A 415 -14.13 0.16 13.66
N GLY A 416 -12.82 -0.03 13.59
CA GLY A 416 -11.97 0.79 12.75
C GLY A 416 -12.00 0.31 11.29
N ALA A 417 -11.12 0.87 10.46
CA ALA A 417 -10.81 0.32 9.16
C ALA A 417 -9.32 0.44 8.84
N ASP A 418 -8.77 -0.65 8.34
CA ASP A 418 -7.47 -0.65 7.68
C ASP A 418 -7.63 -0.33 6.20
N ARG A 419 -8.71 -0.81 5.59
CA ARG A 419 -9.11 -0.54 4.21
C ARG A 419 -10.63 -0.58 4.06
N ILE A 420 -11.17 0.25 3.18
CA ILE A 420 -12.58 0.25 2.79
C ILE A 420 -12.65 -0.01 1.28
N SER A 421 -13.43 -1.01 0.85
CA SER A 421 -13.62 -1.35 -0.57
C SER A 421 -14.48 -0.29 -1.28
N GLU A 422 -14.50 -0.31 -2.62
CA GLU A 422 -15.40 0.55 -3.40
C GLU A 422 -16.89 0.35 -3.02
N ALA A 423 -17.27 -0.88 -2.68
CA ALA A 423 -18.63 -1.22 -2.25
C ALA A 423 -18.92 -0.85 -0.78
N GLY A 424 -17.89 -0.46 -0.01
CA GLY A 424 -18.00 -0.15 1.41
C GLY A 424 -17.67 -1.32 2.35
N ASP A 425 -17.20 -2.46 1.87
CA ASP A 425 -16.72 -3.52 2.76
C ASP A 425 -15.54 -3.01 3.57
N VAL A 426 -15.47 -3.37 4.86
CA VAL A 426 -14.43 -2.89 5.76
C VAL A 426 -13.48 -4.02 6.09
N SER A 427 -12.22 -3.86 5.68
CA SER A 427 -11.13 -4.68 6.19
C SER A 427 -10.63 -4.08 7.49
N ASN A 428 -10.70 -4.86 8.57
CA ASN A 428 -10.23 -4.48 9.90
C ASN A 428 -9.69 -5.73 10.60
N LYS A 429 -9.11 -5.56 11.80
CA LYS A 429 -8.51 -6.66 12.57
C LYS A 429 -9.41 -7.88 12.66
N THR A 430 -8.84 -9.07 12.46
CA THR A 430 -9.51 -10.36 12.67
C THR A 430 -10.20 -10.41 14.03
N GLY A 431 -11.44 -10.89 14.05
CA GLY A 431 -12.41 -10.73 15.14
C GLY A 431 -13.52 -9.73 14.83
N SER A 432 -13.34 -8.83 13.84
CA SER A 432 -14.34 -7.83 13.43
C SER A 432 -15.61 -8.43 12.84
N LEU A 433 -15.48 -9.38 11.91
CA LEU A 433 -16.64 -10.02 11.27
C LEU A 433 -17.47 -10.82 12.29
N PRO A 434 -16.89 -11.73 13.11
CA PRO A 434 -17.67 -12.45 14.10
C PRO A 434 -18.25 -11.51 15.16
N ALA A 435 -17.57 -10.42 15.54
CA ALA A 435 -18.14 -9.43 16.47
C ALA A 435 -19.38 -8.74 15.90
N VAL A 436 -19.31 -8.27 14.66
CA VAL A 436 -20.44 -7.61 13.97
C VAL A 436 -21.61 -8.59 13.79
N LEU A 437 -21.36 -9.79 13.27
CA LEU A 437 -22.40 -10.79 13.04
C LEU A 437 -23.06 -11.24 14.34
N THR A 438 -22.24 -11.60 15.33
CA THR A 438 -22.74 -12.08 16.62
C THR A 438 -23.53 -11.00 17.34
N CYS A 439 -23.07 -9.75 17.30
CA CYS A 439 -23.77 -8.65 17.95
C CYS A 439 -25.12 -8.37 17.30
N LYS A 440 -25.19 -8.36 15.96
CA LYS A 440 -26.48 -8.24 15.25
C LYS A 440 -27.41 -9.41 15.59
N GLU A 441 -26.92 -10.64 15.62
CA GLU A 441 -27.75 -11.81 15.95
C GLU A 441 -28.26 -11.76 17.40
N VAL A 442 -27.37 -11.59 18.38
CA VAL A 442 -27.71 -11.57 19.81
C VAL A 442 -28.67 -10.44 20.18
N THR A 443 -28.63 -9.34 19.44
CA THR A 443 -29.51 -8.17 19.67
C THR A 443 -30.73 -8.15 18.74
N ASN A 444 -30.97 -9.21 17.95
CA ASN A 444 -32.03 -9.26 16.95
C ASN A 444 -32.03 -8.05 15.99
N GLY A 445 -30.84 -7.60 15.61
CA GLY A 445 -30.61 -6.47 14.71
C GLY A 445 -30.71 -5.08 15.38
N ALA A 446 -30.92 -5.01 16.70
CA ALA A 446 -31.04 -3.72 17.39
C ALA A 446 -29.69 -2.97 17.48
N ALA A 447 -28.57 -3.68 17.62
CA ALA A 447 -27.25 -3.07 17.63
C ALA A 447 -26.90 -2.43 16.29
N ARG A 448 -26.44 -1.17 16.35
CA ARG A 448 -25.90 -0.46 15.19
C ARG A 448 -24.41 -0.70 15.06
N VAL A 449 -23.93 -0.82 13.83
CA VAL A 449 -22.51 -1.00 13.52
C VAL A 449 -21.98 0.25 12.87
N VAL A 450 -20.97 0.84 13.47
CA VAL A 450 -20.30 2.05 12.97
C VAL A 450 -18.86 1.73 12.66
N CYS A 451 -18.45 2.02 11.43
CA CYS A 451 -17.05 2.11 11.04
C CYS A 451 -16.56 3.55 11.27
N ILE A 452 -15.58 3.74 12.15
CA ILE A 452 -14.92 5.04 12.36
C ILE A 452 -13.55 5.00 11.69
N SER A 453 -13.33 5.85 10.69
CA SER A 453 -12.09 5.87 9.93
C SER A 453 -11.89 7.19 9.22
N GLU A 454 -10.63 7.56 8.95
CA GLU A 454 -10.31 8.60 7.98
C GLU A 454 -10.69 8.16 6.56
N ALA A 455 -11.18 9.09 5.75
CA ALA A 455 -11.60 8.79 4.37
C ALA A 455 -10.46 8.27 3.47
N GLU A 456 -9.20 8.49 3.85
CA GLU A 456 -8.02 7.98 3.15
C GLU A 456 -7.89 6.44 3.18
N LYS A 457 -8.68 5.75 4.00
CA LYS A 457 -8.75 4.28 3.99
C LYS A 457 -9.60 3.73 2.86
N ILE A 458 -10.37 4.58 2.16
CA ILE A 458 -11.12 4.18 0.97
C ILE A 458 -10.14 3.88 -0.14
N ALA A 459 -10.12 2.62 -0.56
CA ALA A 459 -9.22 2.13 -1.59
C ALA A 459 -9.73 2.45 -3.00
N PRO A 460 -8.83 2.47 -4.01
CA PRO A 460 -9.23 2.40 -5.42
C PRO A 460 -10.12 1.19 -5.73
N PRO A 461 -10.88 1.21 -6.85
CA PRO A 461 -11.72 0.11 -7.28
C PRO A 461 -10.97 -1.22 -7.37
N GLY A 462 -11.64 -2.27 -6.93
CA GLY A 462 -11.10 -3.61 -6.79
C GLY A 462 -11.97 -4.42 -5.83
N ALA A 463 -12.10 -5.72 -6.08
CA ALA A 463 -12.86 -6.57 -5.18
C ALA A 463 -12.07 -6.77 -3.87
N ALA A 464 -12.79 -6.96 -2.75
CA ALA A 464 -12.17 -7.35 -1.48
C ALA A 464 -11.27 -8.60 -1.64
N ALA A 465 -11.67 -9.52 -2.52
CA ALA A 465 -10.93 -10.74 -2.86
C ALA A 465 -9.59 -10.49 -3.59
N ASP A 466 -9.41 -9.32 -4.20
CA ASP A 466 -8.16 -8.93 -4.88
C ASP A 466 -7.08 -8.46 -3.87
N HIS A 467 -7.42 -8.45 -2.58
CA HIS A 467 -6.54 -8.14 -1.47
C HIS A 467 -6.39 -9.38 -0.59
N PRO A 468 -5.33 -10.19 -0.82
CA PRO A 468 -5.14 -11.43 -0.08
C PRO A 468 -5.01 -11.16 1.41
N GLU A 469 -5.41 -12.16 2.21
CA GLU A 469 -5.23 -12.17 3.66
C GLU A 469 -3.76 -11.94 4.01
N GLU A 470 -3.51 -11.02 4.95
CA GLU A 470 -2.18 -10.82 5.48
C GLU A 470 -1.89 -11.89 6.55
N ASP A 471 -1.18 -12.94 6.13
CA ASP A 471 -0.72 -14.03 7.00
C ASP A 471 0.66 -13.66 7.58
N ASN A 472 0.70 -13.32 8.87
CA ASN A 472 1.89 -12.87 9.59
C ASN A 472 2.62 -14.03 10.30
N ASP A 473 3.66 -13.70 11.09
CA ASP A 473 4.46 -14.71 11.77
C ASP A 473 3.61 -15.60 12.70
N GLN A 474 3.63 -16.90 12.46
CA GLN A 474 2.93 -17.90 13.26
C GLN A 474 3.36 -17.93 14.73
N VAL A 475 4.57 -17.45 15.04
CA VAL A 475 5.11 -17.38 16.41
C VAL A 475 4.24 -16.50 17.30
N GLU A 476 3.61 -15.46 16.77
CA GLU A 476 2.71 -14.60 17.55
C GLU A 476 1.52 -15.38 18.10
N VAL A 477 0.93 -16.25 17.28
CA VAL A 477 -0.16 -17.14 17.72
C VAL A 477 0.37 -18.18 18.70
N ALA A 478 1.45 -18.87 18.32
CA ALA A 478 2.00 -19.98 19.07
C ALA A 478 2.52 -19.59 20.46
N SER A 479 3.04 -18.37 20.62
CA SER A 479 3.56 -17.83 21.88
C SER A 479 2.52 -17.85 23.01
N GLY A 480 1.23 -17.79 22.67
CA GLY A 480 0.14 -17.79 23.65
C GLY A 480 -0.33 -19.18 24.10
N TRP A 481 0.15 -20.28 23.51
CA TRP A 481 -0.40 -21.62 23.77
C TRP A 481 0.19 -22.35 24.99
N ASN A 482 1.28 -21.83 25.58
CA ASN A 482 1.96 -22.42 26.73
C ASN A 482 2.23 -23.95 26.59
N LEU A 483 2.65 -24.38 25.39
CA LEU A 483 3.02 -25.77 25.10
C LEU A 483 4.47 -26.03 25.57
N GLN A 484 4.69 -27.06 26.38
CA GLN A 484 6.03 -27.40 26.89
C GLN A 484 6.97 -27.94 25.80
N SER A 485 6.43 -28.74 24.86
CA SER A 485 7.14 -29.22 23.68
C SER A 485 6.14 -29.60 22.59
N GLN A 486 6.55 -29.48 21.34
CA GLN A 486 5.76 -29.94 20.20
C GLN A 486 6.16 -31.37 19.83
N PRO A 487 5.19 -32.25 19.48
CA PRO A 487 5.49 -33.57 18.94
C PRO A 487 6.35 -33.49 17.67
N SER A 488 7.14 -34.53 17.38
CA SER A 488 8.03 -34.57 16.20
C SER A 488 7.34 -34.46 14.84
N LEU A 489 6.02 -34.71 14.80
CA LEU A 489 5.19 -34.59 13.58
C LEU A 489 4.46 -33.24 13.48
N TRP A 490 4.65 -32.32 14.42
CA TRP A 490 3.91 -31.05 14.47
C TRP A 490 4.03 -30.27 13.15
N ASP A 491 5.26 -29.99 12.72
CA ASP A 491 5.53 -29.22 11.50
C ASP A 491 5.06 -29.94 10.22
N GLN A 492 4.82 -31.24 10.29
CA GLN A 492 4.30 -32.03 9.16
C GLN A 492 2.76 -32.04 9.10
N MET A 493 2.09 -31.83 10.25
CA MET A 493 0.63 -32.02 10.38
C MET A 493 -0.13 -30.74 10.70
N VAL A 494 0.55 -29.72 11.22
CA VAL A 494 -0.08 -28.50 11.74
C VAL A 494 0.43 -27.30 10.96
N ALA A 495 -0.47 -26.66 10.21
CA ALA A 495 -0.25 -25.35 9.66
C ALA A 495 -0.86 -24.31 10.61
N VAL A 496 -0.04 -23.38 11.08
CA VAL A 496 -0.49 -22.25 11.91
C VAL A 496 -0.66 -21.04 11.00
N ARG A 497 -1.84 -20.42 11.06
CA ARG A 497 -2.13 -19.20 10.29
C ARG A 497 -2.35 -18.02 11.24
N ASN A 498 -1.78 -16.88 10.90
CA ASN A 498 -1.90 -15.63 11.64
C ASN A 498 -2.48 -14.54 10.74
N VAL A 499 -3.75 -14.69 10.38
CA VAL A 499 -4.46 -13.73 9.54
C VAL A 499 -4.76 -12.48 10.35
N TYR A 500 -4.19 -11.34 9.97
CA TYR A 500 -4.34 -10.08 10.70
C TYR A 500 -5.65 -9.36 10.45
N PHE A 501 -6.16 -9.44 9.21
CA PHE A 501 -7.30 -8.66 8.77
C PHE A 501 -8.33 -9.54 8.11
N GLU A 502 -9.60 -9.18 8.28
CA GLU A 502 -10.73 -9.81 7.63
C GLU A 502 -11.74 -8.76 7.15
N TRP A 503 -12.58 -9.14 6.19
CA TRP A 503 -13.57 -8.25 5.61
C TRP A 503 -14.92 -8.39 6.31
N VAL A 504 -15.47 -7.25 6.73
CA VAL A 504 -16.86 -7.09 7.15
C VAL A 504 -17.67 -6.59 5.94
N PRO A 505 -18.62 -7.38 5.42
CA PRO A 505 -19.46 -6.95 4.29
C PRO A 505 -20.25 -5.68 4.61
N TYR A 506 -20.32 -4.75 3.65
CA TYR A 506 -20.96 -3.44 3.83
C TYR A 506 -22.42 -3.54 4.32
N LYS A 507 -23.15 -4.60 3.93
CA LYS A 507 -24.53 -4.87 4.36
C LYS A 507 -24.71 -5.03 5.87
N TYR A 508 -23.64 -5.25 6.62
CA TYR A 508 -23.67 -5.33 8.08
C TYR A 508 -23.19 -4.04 8.78
N ILE A 509 -22.82 -3.01 8.01
CA ILE A 509 -22.35 -1.73 8.52
C ILE A 509 -23.48 -0.72 8.36
N ASP A 510 -23.90 -0.10 9.46
CA ASP A 510 -25.00 0.87 9.43
C ASP A 510 -24.50 2.27 9.06
N TYR A 511 -23.27 2.65 9.47
CA TYR A 511 -22.72 3.98 9.23
C TYR A 511 -21.19 4.00 9.07
N TYR A 512 -20.71 4.92 8.24
CA TYR A 512 -19.28 5.21 8.05
C TYR A 512 -19.00 6.64 8.50
N VAL A 513 -18.31 6.82 9.63
CA VAL A 513 -18.01 8.15 10.18
C VAL A 513 -16.55 8.51 9.88
N CYS A 514 -16.36 9.63 9.18
CA CYS A 514 -15.06 10.18 8.81
C CYS A 514 -14.97 11.69 9.10
N GLU A 515 -13.87 12.33 8.69
CA GLU A 515 -13.61 13.75 8.90
C GLU A 515 -14.59 14.68 8.17
N ASP A 516 -15.27 14.18 7.12
CA ASP A 516 -16.25 14.93 6.33
C ASP A 516 -17.70 14.67 6.78
N GLY A 517 -17.90 13.85 7.82
CA GLY A 517 -19.20 13.45 8.33
C GLY A 517 -19.50 11.97 8.14
N THR A 518 -20.79 11.62 8.12
CA THR A 518 -21.25 10.25 7.88
C THR A 518 -21.42 10.00 6.39
N LEU A 519 -20.66 9.07 5.82
CA LEU A 519 -20.69 8.74 4.40
C LEU A 519 -21.72 7.67 4.08
N THR A 520 -22.33 7.81 2.91
CA THR A 520 -23.11 6.79 2.21
C THR A 520 -22.21 5.88 1.37
N THR A 521 -22.72 4.71 0.98
CA THR A 521 -22.00 3.79 0.08
C THR A 521 -21.75 4.39 -1.29
N GLU A 522 -22.66 5.23 -1.79
CA GLU A 522 -22.50 5.95 -3.06
C GLU A 522 -21.37 6.99 -2.99
N GLU A 523 -21.22 7.65 -1.85
CA GLU A 523 -20.10 8.58 -1.61
C GLU A 523 -18.77 7.83 -1.49
N ILE A 524 -18.76 6.64 -0.88
CA ILE A 524 -17.58 5.77 -0.82
C ILE A 524 -17.18 5.33 -2.23
N GLU A 525 -18.12 4.84 -3.04
CA GLU A 525 -17.88 4.45 -4.44
C GLU A 525 -17.32 5.62 -5.25
N LYS A 526 -17.91 6.81 -5.10
CA LYS A 526 -17.42 8.03 -5.77
C LYS A 526 -15.99 8.37 -5.35
N ARG A 527 -15.67 8.32 -4.05
CA ARG A 527 -14.32 8.59 -3.54
C ARG A 527 -13.31 7.54 -4.04
N SER A 528 -13.72 6.27 -4.08
CA SER A 528 -12.91 5.17 -4.61
C SER A 528 -12.52 5.44 -6.07
N LYS A 529 -13.47 5.79 -6.92
CA LYS A 529 -13.21 6.17 -8.33
C LYS A 529 -12.31 7.39 -8.43
N GLN A 530 -12.58 8.44 -7.64
CA GLN A 530 -11.77 9.66 -7.62
C GLN A 530 -10.31 9.37 -7.25
N ILE A 531 -10.05 8.51 -6.26
CA ILE A 531 -8.66 8.19 -5.89
C ILE A 531 -7.98 7.37 -6.98
N ALA A 532 -8.70 6.50 -7.69
CA ALA A 532 -8.15 5.75 -8.81
C ALA A 532 -7.79 6.65 -9.99
N ASP A 533 -8.69 7.56 -10.38
CA ASP A 533 -8.46 8.54 -11.44
C ASP A 533 -7.27 9.44 -11.09
N LEU A 534 -7.20 9.89 -9.83
CA LEU A 534 -6.10 10.73 -9.37
C LEU A 534 -4.77 9.97 -9.35
N THR A 535 -4.79 8.71 -8.91
CA THR A 535 -3.62 7.82 -8.93
C THR A 535 -3.13 7.62 -10.37
N ALA A 536 -4.04 7.42 -11.32
CA ALA A 536 -3.73 7.25 -12.74
C ALA A 536 -3.18 8.54 -13.38
N ASP A 537 -3.67 9.72 -13.00
CA ASP A 537 -3.11 11.00 -13.45
C ASP A 537 -1.69 11.20 -12.89
N VAL A 538 -1.56 11.07 -11.56
CA VAL A 538 -0.31 11.31 -10.82
C VAL A 538 0.78 10.29 -11.16
N PHE A 539 0.44 9.03 -11.44
CA PHE A 539 1.40 7.98 -11.80
C PHE A 539 1.18 7.43 -13.21
N SER A 540 0.66 8.27 -14.11
CA SER A 540 0.50 7.94 -15.53
C SER A 540 1.75 7.33 -16.15
N VAL A 541 1.52 6.33 -17.01
CA VAL A 541 2.56 5.63 -17.78
C VAL A 541 3.44 6.64 -18.49
N PHE A 542 4.75 6.60 -18.22
CA PHE A 542 5.72 7.52 -18.82
C PHE A 542 5.84 7.27 -20.33
N LYS A 543 5.87 8.31 -21.15
CA LYS A 543 6.17 8.15 -22.58
C LYS A 543 7.65 8.43 -22.82
N VAL A 544 8.38 7.48 -23.40
CA VAL A 544 9.84 7.57 -23.52
C VAL A 544 10.32 8.66 -24.49
N LYS A 545 9.42 9.27 -25.30
CA LYS A 545 9.75 10.49 -26.04
C LYS A 545 10.10 11.67 -25.13
N ASP A 546 9.64 11.63 -23.88
CA ASP A 546 9.86 12.65 -22.86
C ASP A 546 11.13 12.36 -22.02
N PHE A 547 11.74 11.18 -22.17
CA PHE A 547 12.81 10.67 -21.30
C PHE A 547 14.18 10.69 -22.02
N HIS A 548 14.96 11.77 -21.84
CA HIS A 548 16.36 11.89 -22.25
C HIS A 548 17.25 12.28 -21.07
N GLY A 549 17.44 11.38 -20.09
CA GLY A 549 18.29 11.77 -18.96
C GLY A 549 18.36 10.85 -17.75
N TRP A 550 18.48 9.52 -17.92
CA TRP A 550 18.99 8.71 -16.81
C TRP A 550 20.50 8.93 -16.57
N HIS A 551 21.24 9.44 -17.57
CA HIS A 551 22.69 9.63 -17.49
C HIS A 551 23.14 10.83 -16.63
N GLU A 552 22.26 11.80 -16.34
CA GLU A 552 22.64 13.06 -15.67
C GLU A 552 22.44 13.05 -14.14
N LEU A 553 21.67 12.11 -13.60
CA LEU A 553 21.37 12.00 -12.15
C LEU A 553 22.50 11.37 -11.31
N ARG A 554 23.67 11.06 -11.89
CA ARG A 554 24.77 10.35 -11.20
C ARG A 554 26.11 11.08 -11.13
N ALA A 555 26.17 12.35 -11.52
CA ALA A 555 27.38 13.15 -11.29
C ALA A 555 27.69 13.39 -9.80
N GLU A 556 26.80 13.03 -8.87
CA GLU A 556 26.87 13.44 -7.45
C GLU A 556 27.32 12.37 -6.47
N THR A 557 27.57 11.13 -6.91
CA THR A 557 28.14 10.07 -6.05
C THR A 557 29.68 9.98 -6.13
N ARG A 558 30.35 11.07 -6.52
CA ARG A 558 31.81 11.17 -6.38
C ARG A 558 32.16 12.26 -5.38
N HIS A 559 32.06 11.92 -4.10
CA HIS A 559 33.11 12.18 -3.10
C HIS A 559 33.04 11.18 -1.95
#